data_AF-A0AA45L6H2-F1
#
_entry.id   AF-A0AA45L6H2-F1
#
_cell.length_a   1.000
_cell.length_b   1.000
_cell.length_c   1.000
_cell.angle_alpha   90.00
_cell.angle_beta   90.00
_cell.angle_gamma   90.00
#
_symmetry.space_group_name_H-M   'P 1'
#
loop_
_entity.id
_entity.type
_entity.pdbx_description
1 polymer ?
#
loop_
_entity_poly.entity_id
_entity_poly.type
_entity_poly.pdbx_seq_one_letter_code
_entity_poly.pdbx_strand_id
1 'polypeptide(L)' 'MKFYSLSWDEGGGEGVTVRWDLGDGTSTTLDRPEHVYARPGLYRVTLTATTRDGRTATVTRPLRVRR' A
#
# COMPACT_ATOMS: atom_id res chain seq x y z
N MET A 1 13.11 7.92 3.39
CA MET A 1 12.28 7.42 4.51
C MET A 1 12.61 5.94 4.69
N LYS A 2 13.35 5.59 5.75
CA LYS A 2 13.65 4.19 6.10
C LYS A 2 12.61 3.76 7.12
N PHE A 3 11.82 2.74 6.81
CA PHE A 3 10.99 2.07 7.80
C PHE A 3 11.89 1.04 8.46
N TYR A 4 12.16 1.24 9.75
CA TYR A 4 12.86 0.25 10.56
C TYR A 4 12.10 -1.06 10.41
N SER A 5 12.74 -2.07 9.82
CA SER A 5 12.28 -3.45 9.97
C SER A 5 12.28 -3.72 11.46
N LEU A 6 11.10 -3.86 12.05
CA LEU A 6 10.97 -4.33 13.44
C LEU A 6 11.52 -5.76 13.45
N SER A 7 12.73 -5.91 13.97
CA SER A 7 13.34 -7.19 14.30
C SER A 7 12.59 -7.71 15.51
N TRP A 8 11.76 -8.73 15.32
CA TRP A 8 11.14 -9.47 16.42
C TRP A 8 12.06 -10.64 16.73
N ASP A 9 12.92 -10.49 17.74
CA ASP A 9 13.59 -11.65 18.31
C ASP A 9 12.54 -12.53 19.01
N GLU A 10 12.52 -13.78 18.58
CA GLU A 10 11.75 -14.92 19.09
C GLU A 10 10.21 -14.80 19.08
N GLY A 11 9.63 -15.12 17.91
CA GLY A 11 8.28 -15.70 17.85
C GLY A 11 7.33 -15.02 16.87
N GLY A 12 7.39 -15.42 15.60
CA GLY A 12 6.31 -15.19 14.64
C GLY A 12 6.54 -13.98 13.74
N GLY A 13 7.12 -14.23 12.56
CA GLY A 13 7.01 -13.28 11.46
C GLY A 13 5.54 -12.99 11.19
N GLU A 14 5.10 -11.78 11.52
CA GLU A 14 3.75 -11.33 11.21
C GLU A 14 3.63 -11.26 9.69
N GLY A 15 2.99 -12.29 9.10
CA GLY A 15 2.63 -12.31 7.70
C GLY A 15 1.61 -11.21 7.43
N VAL A 16 2.10 -10.02 7.09
CA VAL A 16 1.27 -8.89 6.66
C VAL A 16 1.07 -9.00 5.16
N THR A 17 -0.17 -9.00 4.72
CA THR A 17 -0.54 -8.86 3.31
C THR A 17 -0.90 -7.42 3.02
N VAL A 18 -0.57 -6.94 1.82
CA VAL A 18 -0.86 -5.57 1.40
C VAL A 18 -1.74 -5.54 0.16
N ARG A 19 -2.59 -4.52 0.09
CA ARG A 19 -3.41 -4.21 -1.09
C ARG A 19 -3.39 -2.71 -1.31
N TRP A 20 -3.06 -2.31 -2.53
CA TRP A 20 -3.14 -0.95 -3.02
C TRP A 20 -4.41 -0.77 -3.85
N ASP A 21 -5.12 0.31 -3.60
CA ASP A 21 -6.07 0.94 -4.52
C ASP A 21 -5.38 2.19 -5.09
N LEU A 22 -5.24 2.25 -6.41
CA LEU A 22 -4.50 3.32 -7.08
C LEU A 22 -5.35 4.56 -7.37
N GLY A 23 -6.64 4.52 -7.04
CA GLY A 23 -7.58 5.62 -7.16
C GLY A 23 -8.11 5.86 -8.57
N ASP A 24 -7.73 5.03 -9.55
CA ASP A 24 -8.18 5.10 -10.95
C ASP A 24 -9.03 3.88 -11.37
N GLY A 25 -9.44 3.07 -10.39
CA GLY A 25 -10.13 1.80 -10.61
C GLY A 25 -9.21 0.57 -10.60
N THR A 26 -7.89 0.77 -10.57
CA THR A 26 -6.91 -0.32 -10.49
C THR A 26 -6.56 -0.63 -9.04
N SER A 27 -6.35 -1.92 -8.75
CA SER A 27 -5.82 -2.37 -7.45
C SER A 27 -4.76 -3.45 -7.63
N THR A 28 -3.86 -3.60 -6.65
CA THR A 28 -2.76 -4.56 -6.72
C THR A 28 -2.29 -4.98 -5.33
N THR A 29 -1.74 -6.18 -5.21
CA THR A 29 -1.18 -6.72 -3.96
C THR A 29 0.34 -6.75 -3.98
N LEU A 30 0.98 -6.12 -4.97
CA LEU A 30 2.43 -5.97 -5.01
C LEU A 30 2.89 -5.03 -3.90
N ASP A 31 3.99 -5.37 -3.23
CA ASP A 31 4.60 -4.52 -2.20
C ASP A 31 5.05 -3.16 -2.76
N ARG A 32 5.52 -3.16 -4.02
CA ARG A 32 5.96 -1.98 -4.76
C ARG A 32 5.37 -1.99 -6.17
N PRO A 33 4.14 -1.52 -6.36
CA PRO A 33 3.55 -1.48 -7.69
C PRO A 33 4.13 -0.33 -8.51
N GLU A 34 4.42 -0.61 -9.78
CA GLU A 34 4.61 0.41 -10.79
C GLU A 34 3.28 0.59 -11.55
N HIS A 35 2.84 1.84 -11.71
CA HIS A 35 1.58 2.13 -12.38
C HIS A 35 1.66 3.42 -13.19
N VAL A 36 1.09 3.39 -14.38
CA VAL A 36 1.04 4.54 -15.29
C VAL A 36 -0.38 5.04 -15.39
N TYR A 37 -0.59 6.29 -14.96
CA TYR A 37 -1.90 6.94 -15.03
C TYR A 37 -2.14 7.52 -16.42
N ALA A 38 -3.19 7.03 -17.09
CA ALA A 38 -3.51 7.43 -18.47
C ALA A 38 -3.94 8.91 -18.61
N ARG A 39 -4.41 9.54 -17.52
CA ARG A 39 -4.93 10.92 -17.54
C ARG A 39 -4.32 11.73 -16.39
N PRO A 40 -4.07 13.04 -16.59
CA PRO A 40 -3.76 13.92 -15.48
C PRO A 40 -4.97 14.04 -14.55
N GLY A 41 -4.71 14.17 -13.25
CA GLY A 41 -5.78 14.15 -12.26
C GLY A 41 -5.26 14.09 -10.83
N LEU A 42 -6.19 14.14 -9.88
CA LEU A 42 -5.91 13.87 -8.47
C LEU A 42 -6.43 12.49 -8.13
N TYR A 43 -5.51 11.56 -7.83
CA TYR A 43 -5.82 10.19 -7.46
C TYR A 43 -5.63 10.00 -5.96
N ARG A 44 -6.56 9.32 -5.30
CA ARG A 44 -6.45 8.97 -3.87
C ARG A 44 -5.91 7.55 -3.75
N VAL A 45 -4.59 7.42 -3.67
CA VAL A 45 -3.93 6.12 -3.55
C VAL A 45 -4.08 5.63 -2.12
N THR A 46 -4.63 4.44 -1.94
CA THR A 46 -4.90 3.84 -0.63
C THR A 46 -4.15 2.52 -0.48
N LEU A 47 -3.37 2.38 0.58
CA LEU A 47 -2.75 1.12 0.99
C LEU A 47 -3.52 0.57 2.18
N THR A 48 -3.93 -0.69 2.08
CA THR A 48 -4.46 -1.47 3.19
C THR A 48 -3.49 -2.60 3.50
N ALA A 49 -2.98 -2.62 4.73
CA ALA A 49 -2.18 -3.71 5.28
C ALA A 49 -3.07 -4.56 6.19
N THR A 50 -3.00 -5.89 6.03
CA THR A 50 -3.79 -6.85 6.81
C THR A 50 -2.84 -7.82 7.48
N THR A 51 -2.85 -7.88 8.81
CA THR A 51 -2.10 -8.89 9.56
C THR A 51 -2.76 -10.25 9.44
N ARG A 52 -2.02 -11.32 9.74
CA ARG A 52 -2.54 -12.69 9.72
C ARG A 52 -3.79 -12.89 10.60
N ASP A 53 -3.88 -12.15 11.70
CA ASP A 53 -5.02 -12.16 12.62
C ASP A 53 -6.25 -11.40 12.07
N GLY A 54 -6.17 -10.88 10.85
CA GLY A 54 -7.23 -10.13 10.20
C GLY A 54 -7.31 -8.66 10.65
N ARG A 55 -6.33 -8.14 11.40
CA ARG A 55 -6.31 -6.71 11.73
C ARG A 55 -5.87 -5.91 10.51
N THR A 56 -6.61 -4.86 10.19
CA THR A 56 -6.35 -4.02 9.01
C THR A 56 -5.94 -2.61 9.41
N ALA A 57 -4.93 -2.06 8.75
CA ALA A 57 -4.57 -0.66 8.81
C ALA A 57 -4.60 -0.06 7.39
N THR A 58 -5.14 1.14 7.26
CA THR A 58 -5.29 1.80 5.95
C THR A 58 -4.65 3.19 5.97
N VAL A 59 -3.90 3.50 4.92
CA VAL A 59 -3.34 4.84 4.69
C VAL A 59 -3.71 5.32 3.30
N THR A 60 -4.22 6.54 3.19
CA THR A 60 -4.57 7.18 1.92
C THR A 60 -3.68 8.37 1.67
N ARG A 61 -3.13 8.48 0.46
CA ARG A 61 -2.30 9.61 0.04
C ARG A 61 -2.77 10.18 -1.31
N PRO A 62 -3.03 11.49 -1.40
CA PRO A 62 -3.32 12.13 -2.66
C PRO A 62 -2.08 12.16 -3.56
N LEU A 63 -2.23 11.72 -4.81
CA LEU A 63 -1.24 11.79 -5.87
C LEU A 63 -1.79 12.67 -6.99
N ARG A 64 -1.12 13.79 -7.26
CA ARG A 64 -1.47 14.66 -8.37
C ARG A 64 -0.62 14.31 -9.58
N VAL A 65 -1.24 13.69 -10.57
CA VAL A 65 -0.64 13.37 -11.87
C VAL A 65 -0.79 14.57 -12.78
N ARG A 66 0.32 14.95 -13.41
CA ARG A 66 0.40 16.04 -14.40
C ARG A 66 0.85 15.43 -15.73
N ARG A 67 0.53 16.12 -16.82
CA ARG A 67 1.12 15.81 -18.13
C ARG A 67 2.56 16.25 -18.18
#